data_AF-A0A2J7ZRV6-F1
#
_entry.id   AF-A0A2J7ZRV6-F1
#
_cell.length_a   1.000
_cell.length_b   1.000
_cell.length_c   1.000
_cell.angle_alpha   90.00
_cell.angle_beta   90.00
_cell.angle_gamma   90.00
#
_symmetry.space_group_name_H-M   'P 1'
#
loop_
_entity.id
_entity.type
_entity.pdbx_description
1 polymer ?
#
loop_
_entity_poly.entity_id
_entity_poly.type
_entity_poly.pdbx_seq_one_letter_code
_entity_poly.pdbx_strand_id
1 'polypeptide(L)' 'IMGQTADLFDLQRLLLRSRTRLNDAQQQNVTRWAVWSSASLLRSHAAEHAALVEAMRRGASVAECVKAIEAAGAK' A
#
# COMPACT_ATOMS: atom_id res chain seq x y z
N ILE A 1 9.15 16.18 -12.95
CA ILE A 1 8.75 14.75 -12.90
C ILE A 1 9.53 14.13 -11.74
N MET A 2 9.04 14.28 -10.52
CA MET A 2 9.72 13.83 -9.30
C MET A 2 8.63 13.12 -8.47
N GLY A 3 8.87 11.89 -8.04
CA GLY A 3 7.84 10.98 -7.50
C GLY A 3 7.84 9.66 -8.26
N GLN A 4 7.01 9.54 -9.30
CA GLN A 4 6.78 8.27 -10.01
C GLN A 4 8.05 7.52 -10.45
N THR A 5 9.01 8.20 -11.07
CA THR A 5 10.24 7.53 -11.53
C THR A 5 11.13 7.11 -10.35
N ALA A 6 11.19 7.92 -9.29
CA ALA A 6 11.96 7.59 -8.09
C ALA A 6 11.36 6.38 -7.37
N ASP A 7 10.03 6.33 -7.25
CA ASP A 7 9.30 5.22 -6.64
C ASP A 7 9.54 3.90 -7.40
N LEU A 8 9.61 3.95 -8.75
CA LEU A 8 9.93 2.77 -9.57
C LEU A 8 11.37 2.29 -9.37
N PHE A 9 12.34 3.19 -9.22
CA PHE A 9 13.72 2.83 -8.90
C PHE A 9 13.84 2.22 -7.50
N ASP A 10 13.11 2.74 -6.52
CA ASP A 10 13.11 2.18 -5.17
C ASP A 10 12.41 0.83 -5.12
N LEU A 11 11.31 0.64 -5.87
CA LEU A 11 10.69 -0.66 -6.05
C LEU A 11 11.67 -1.66 -6.67
N GLN A 12 12.40 -1.27 -7.71
CA GLN A 12 13.42 -2.11 -8.33
C GLN A 12 14.51 -2.48 -7.33
N ARG A 13 15.01 -1.53 -6.53
CA ARG A 13 15.98 -1.81 -5.46
C ARG A 13 15.46 -2.80 -4.44
N LEU A 14 14.19 -2.68 -4.02
CA LEU A 14 13.57 -3.60 -3.07
C LEU A 14 13.45 -5.02 -3.66
N LEU A 15 13.03 -5.14 -4.92
CA LEU A 15 12.93 -6.43 -5.61
C LEU A 15 14.31 -7.09 -5.75
N LEU A 16 15.37 -6.31 -5.98
CA LEU A 16 16.75 -6.81 -6.07
C LEU A 16 17.31 -7.32 -4.72
N ARG A 17 16.66 -7.06 -3.58
CA ARG A 17 17.04 -7.62 -2.28
C ARG A 17 16.50 -9.04 -2.04
N SER A 18 15.72 -9.60 -2.98
CA SER A 18 15.22 -10.97 -2.87
C SER A 18 16.38 -11.98 -2.90
N ARG A 19 16.29 -13.03 -2.07
CA ARG A 19 17.30 -14.11 -2.05
C ARG A 19 17.43 -14.83 -3.39
N THR A 20 16.30 -15.01 -4.07
CA THR A 20 16.26 -15.55 -5.44
C THR A 20 16.08 -14.40 -6.40
N ARG A 21 17.02 -14.19 -7.33
CA ARG A 21 16.89 -13.15 -8.34
C ARG A 21 15.67 -13.43 -9.22
N LEU A 22 14.77 -12.45 -9.27
CA LEU A 22 13.63 -12.47 -10.17
C LEU A 22 14.07 -11.96 -11.54
N ASN A 23 13.70 -12.66 -12.61
CA ASN A 23 13.84 -12.12 -13.97
C ASN A 23 12.83 -10.98 -14.21
N ASP A 24 13.01 -10.24 -15.29
CA ASP A 24 12.19 -9.05 -15.59
C ASP A 24 10.69 -9.37 -15.65
N ALA A 25 10.31 -10.49 -16.26
CA ALA A 25 8.91 -10.92 -16.35
C ALA A 25 8.32 -11.25 -14.97
N GLN A 26 9.10 -11.89 -14.10
CA GLN A 26 8.70 -12.18 -12.72
C GLN A 26 8.54 -10.90 -11.89
N GLN A 27 9.47 -9.95 -12.01
CA GLN A 27 9.37 -8.65 -11.34
C GLN A 27 8.10 -7.90 -11.76
N GLN A 28 7.84 -7.82 -13.06
CA GLN A 28 6.64 -7.17 -13.59
C GLN A 28 5.35 -7.86 -13.10
N ASN A 29 5.31 -9.20 -13.09
CA ASN A 29 4.14 -9.94 -12.60
C ASN A 29 3.88 -9.70 -11.11
N VAL A 30 4.93 -9.69 -10.27
CA VAL A 30 4.81 -9.38 -8.84
C VAL A 30 4.30 -7.96 -8.64
N THR A 31 4.84 -6.97 -9.36
CA THR A 31 4.37 -5.59 -9.29
C THR A 31 2.91 -5.46 -9.71
N ARG A 32 2.49 -6.10 -10.81
CA ARG A 32 1.09 -6.08 -11.26
C ARG A 32 0.16 -6.71 -10.24
N TRP A 33 0.54 -7.85 -9.68
CA TRP A 33 -0.23 -8.52 -8.64
C TRP A 33 -0.34 -7.66 -7.37
N ALA A 34 0.76 -7.05 -6.92
CA ALA A 34 0.77 -6.19 -5.75
C ALA A 34 -0.14 -4.98 -5.94
N VAL A 35 -0.06 -4.29 -7.08
CA VAL A 35 -0.93 -3.14 -7.41
C VAL A 35 -2.39 -3.56 -7.45
N TRP A 36 -2.70 -4.68 -8.12
CA TRP A 36 -4.08 -5.17 -8.18
C TRP A 36 -4.61 -5.54 -6.79
N SER A 37 -3.80 -6.21 -5.97
CA SER A 37 -4.15 -6.60 -4.61
C SER A 37 -4.40 -5.38 -3.71
N SER A 38 -3.49 -4.40 -3.71
CA SER A 38 -3.65 -3.15 -2.96
C SER A 38 -4.88 -2.36 -3.42
N ALA A 39 -5.09 -2.21 -4.74
CA ALA A 39 -6.27 -1.51 -5.25
C ALA A 39 -7.57 -2.23 -4.87
N SER A 40 -7.59 -3.56 -4.90
CA SER A 40 -8.75 -4.34 -4.46
C SER A 40 -9.00 -4.19 -2.96
N LEU A 41 -7.96 -4.24 -2.12
CA LEU A 41 -8.07 -4.01 -0.68
C LEU A 41 -8.68 -2.64 -0.37
N LEU A 42 -8.17 -1.58 -1.01
CA LEU A 42 -8.65 -0.21 -0.81
C LEU A 42 -10.10 -0.03 -1.29
N ARG A 43 -10.50 -0.72 -2.36
CA ARG A 43 -11.89 -0.68 -2.86
C ARG A 43 -12.85 -1.41 -1.94
N SER A 44 -12.47 -2.59 -1.47
CA SER A 44 -13.31 -3.40 -0.58
C SER A 44 -13.51 -2.75 0.79
N HIS A 45 -12.53 -1.96 1.25
CA HIS A 45 -12.53 -1.30 2.55
C HIS A 45 -12.48 0.23 2.42
N ALA A 46 -13.28 0.78 1.50
CA ALA A 46 -13.22 2.21 1.17
C ALA A 46 -13.58 3.10 2.37
N ALA A 47 -14.51 2.67 3.23
CA ALA A 47 -14.93 3.42 4.41
C ALA A 47 -13.83 3.45 5.48
N GLU A 48 -13.21 2.31 5.74
CA GLU A 48 -12.11 2.15 6.69
C GLU A 48 -10.87 2.91 6.22
N HIS A 49 -10.58 2.86 4.92
CA HIS A 49 -9.50 3.65 4.32
C HIS A 49 -9.74 5.16 4.48
N ALA A 50 -10.96 5.64 4.22
CA ALA A 50 -11.29 7.06 4.42
C ALA A 50 -11.15 7.48 5.89
N ALA A 51 -11.59 6.64 6.83
CA ALA A 51 -11.43 6.88 8.26
C ALA A 51 -9.96 6.92 8.69
N LEU A 52 -9.13 6.00 8.17
CA LEU A 52 -7.69 6.01 8.39
C LEU A 52 -7.04 7.29 7.87
N VAL A 53 -7.34 7.69 6.64
CA VAL A 53 -6.76 8.89 6.02
C VAL A 53 -7.07 10.13 6.85
N GLU A 54 -8.32 10.28 7.32
CA GLU A 54 -8.69 11.42 8.17
C GLU A 54 -7.98 11.36 9.54
N ALA A 55 -7.85 10.18 10.14
CA ALA A 55 -7.12 9.99 11.40
C ALA A 55 -5.63 10.34 11.26
N MET A 56 -5.00 9.97 10.15
CA MET A 56 -3.61 10.35 9.87
C MET A 56 -3.48 11.85 9.60
N ARG A 57 -4.42 12.45 8.88
CA ARG A 57 -4.42 13.89 8.55
C ARG A 57 -4.43 14.78 9.80
N ARG A 58 -5.15 14.36 10.85
CA ARG A 58 -5.16 15.05 12.15
C ARG A 58 -3.94 14.76 13.03
N GLY A 59 -2.96 13.99 12.55
CA GLY A 59 -1.77 13.62 13.32
C GLY A 59 -2.05 12.65 14.46
N ALA A 60 -3.06 11.78 14.31
CA ALA A 60 -3.40 10.82 15.36
C ALA A 60 -2.29 9.77 15.55
N SER A 61 -2.23 9.24 16.77
CA SER A 61 -1.36 8.11 17.09
C SER A 61 -1.77 6.84 16.33
N VAL A 62 -0.84 5.88 16.24
CA VAL A 62 -1.09 4.57 15.62
C VAL A 62 -2.30 3.88 16.25
N ALA A 63 -2.42 3.94 17.58
CA ALA A 63 -3.54 3.33 18.31
C ALA A 63 -4.90 3.95 17.91
N GLU A 64 -4.94 5.27 17.74
CA GLU A 64 -6.16 5.98 17.31
C GLU A 64 -6.50 5.70 15.84
N CYS A 65 -5.51 5.50 14.97
CA CYS A 65 -5.71 5.08 13.59
C CYS A 65 -6.33 3.67 13.51
N VAL A 66 -5.82 2.71 14.32
CA VAL A 66 -6.39 1.36 14.40
C VAL A 66 -7.85 1.42 14.89
N LYS A 67 -8.12 2.17 15.95
CA LYS A 67 -9.49 2.36 16.45
C LYS A 67 -10.43 2.96 15.40
N ALA A 68 -9.95 3.89 14.57
CA ALA A 68 -10.74 4.50 13.51
C ALA A 68 -11.10 3.50 12.40
N ILE A 69 -10.16 2.62 12.04
CA ILE A 69 -10.39 1.52 11.09
C ILE A 69 -11.45 0.56 11.65
N GLU A 70 -11.27 0.07 12.88
CA GLU A 70 -12.16 -0.91 13.50
C GLU A 70 -13.59 -0.38 13.65
N ALA A 71 -13.76 0.88 14.04
CA ALA A 71 -15.07 1.50 14.17
C ALA A 71 -15.79 1.68 12.83
N ALA A 72 -15.05 1.90 11.74
CA ALA A 72 -15.62 2.01 10.40
C ALA A 72 -16.03 0.64 9.81
N GLY A 73 -15.28 -0.43 10.13
CA GLY A 73 -15.55 -1.79 9.66
C GLY A 73 -16.59 -2.58 10.48
N ALA A 74 -16.99 -2.08 11.66
CA ALA A 74 -17.98 -2.73 12.53
C ALA A 74 -19.46 -2.50 12.12
N LYS A 75 -19.71 -2.05 10.88
CA LYS A 75 -21.02 -1.66 10.37
C LYS A 75 -21.53 -2.65 9.33
#